data_AF-A0A9D0U2Z1-F1
#
_entry.id   AF-A0A9D0U2Z1-F1
#
_cell.length_a   1.000
_cell.length_b   1.000
_cell.length_c   1.000
_cell.angle_alpha   90.00
_cell.angle_beta   90.00
_cell.angle_gamma   90.00
#
_symmetry.space_group_name_H-M   'P 1'
#
loop_
_entity.id
_entity.type
_entity.pdbx_description
1 polymer ?
#
loop_
_entity_poly.entity_id
_entity_poly.type
_entity_poly.pdbx_seq_one_letter_code
_entity_poly.pdbx_strand_id
1 'polypeptide(L)'
;MKQSVSIIMAVLIIQSLSIMPALAGNQTSSIGMNTNEAMDINASVPFVDLFKLSLPFEEARPWLTKGKINYDHNGWPTALNGGQAGTRFINNFPANTIPTGIYTVLYDGEGELKYGVNARLVKRIPGKDFIEIKPGKNQKISASLIITQSNPANYIRNIRILMPGGICANNSFKHVSQANQCHTHDGQFLAFEQHYSQILFNPDYLNFMKDFKVLRFMNMSGITRNSIREWHKRPRLEQASWGGKE
;
A
#
# COMPACT_ATOMS: atom_id res chain seq x y z
N MET A 1 -48.53 -27.70 60.59
CA MET A 1 -47.14 -28.20 60.56
C MET A 1 -46.48 -27.70 59.29
N LYS A 2 -45.33 -27.03 59.42
CA LYS A 2 -44.71 -26.13 58.43
C LYS A 2 -44.25 -26.87 57.16
N GLN A 3 -44.59 -26.37 55.98
CA GLN A 3 -43.92 -26.73 54.72
C GLN A 3 -42.79 -25.72 54.47
N SER A 4 -41.56 -26.23 54.47
CA SER A 4 -40.35 -25.47 54.21
C SER A 4 -40.12 -25.35 52.70
N VAL A 5 -40.14 -24.13 52.17
CA VAL A 5 -39.73 -23.82 50.80
C VAL A 5 -38.21 -23.75 50.78
N SER A 6 -37.57 -24.64 50.03
CA SER A 6 -36.12 -24.64 49.82
C SER A 6 -35.80 -23.82 48.57
N ILE A 7 -35.32 -22.58 48.75
CA ILE A 7 -34.86 -21.72 47.65
C ILE A 7 -33.42 -22.11 47.33
N ILE A 8 -33.21 -22.78 46.20
CA ILE A 8 -31.86 -23.03 45.66
C ILE A 8 -31.42 -21.77 44.93
N MET A 9 -30.50 -21.02 45.54
CA MET A 9 -29.86 -19.85 44.95
C MET A 9 -28.74 -20.33 44.02
N ALA A 10 -29.00 -20.36 42.71
CA ALA A 10 -27.97 -20.65 41.71
C ALA A 10 -27.05 -19.42 41.56
N VAL A 11 -25.83 -19.54 42.07
CA VAL A 11 -24.77 -18.54 41.87
C VAL A 11 -24.23 -18.71 40.44
N LEU A 12 -24.61 -17.80 39.55
CA LEU A 12 -24.05 -17.71 38.21
C LEU A 12 -22.63 -17.12 38.30
N ILE A 13 -21.60 -17.96 38.26
CA ILE A 13 -20.22 -17.51 38.16
C ILE A 13 -20.00 -17.04 36.71
N ILE A 14 -20.12 -15.74 36.50
CA ILE A 14 -19.67 -15.08 35.26
C ILE A 14 -18.14 -15.13 35.30
N GLN A 15 -17.55 -16.17 34.69
CA GLN A 15 -16.13 -16.14 34.38
C GLN A 15 -15.92 -15.08 33.30
N SER A 16 -15.45 -13.90 33.71
CA SER A 16 -14.90 -12.92 32.79
C SER A 16 -13.72 -13.57 32.06
N LEU A 17 -13.93 -13.95 30.80
CA LEU A 17 -12.83 -14.31 29.90
C LEU A 17 -12.00 -13.04 29.71
N SER A 18 -10.95 -12.90 30.53
CA SER A 18 -9.92 -11.90 30.30
C SER A 18 -9.20 -12.29 29.01
N ILE A 19 -9.58 -11.67 27.89
CA ILE A 19 -8.79 -11.72 26.67
C ILE A 19 -7.48 -11.04 27.02
N MET A 20 -6.45 -11.83 27.37
CA MET A 20 -5.11 -11.29 27.49
C MET A 20 -4.75 -10.73 26.11
N PRO A 21 -4.51 -9.42 25.98
CA PRO A 21 -3.98 -8.91 24.72
C PRO A 21 -2.67 -9.66 24.48
N ALA A 22 -2.51 -10.22 23.28
CA ALA A 22 -1.22 -10.76 22.87
C ALA A 22 -0.17 -9.68 23.16
N LEU A 23 0.80 -9.98 24.04
CA LEU A 23 1.88 -9.04 24.33
C LEU A 23 2.56 -8.70 23.01
N ALA A 24 2.44 -7.46 22.57
CA ALA A 24 3.24 -6.95 21.46
C ALA A 24 4.72 -7.17 21.86
N GLY A 25 5.46 -7.95 21.06
CA GLY A 25 6.80 -8.44 21.42
C GLY A 25 7.84 -7.35 21.72
N ASN A 26 7.54 -6.10 21.40
CA ASN A 26 8.40 -4.92 21.58
C ASN A 26 8.09 -4.09 22.84
N GLN A 27 7.20 -4.51 23.75
CA GLN A 27 6.83 -3.69 24.92
C GLN A 27 8.05 -3.31 25.80
N THR A 28 9.08 -4.15 25.83
CA THR A 28 10.33 -3.94 26.57
C THR A 28 11.46 -3.35 25.72
N SER A 29 11.24 -3.11 24.42
CA SER A 29 12.25 -2.54 23.54
C SER A 29 12.58 -1.10 23.95
N SER A 30 13.86 -0.81 24.15
CA SER A 30 14.39 0.51 24.51
C SER A 30 14.70 1.37 23.28
N ILE A 31 14.44 0.86 22.07
CA ILE A 31 14.84 1.49 20.81
C ILE A 31 13.59 1.96 20.04
N GLY A 32 13.72 3.14 19.44
CA GLY A 32 12.78 3.68 18.46
C GLY A 32 13.40 3.84 17.08
N MET A 33 12.56 3.92 16.06
CA MET A 33 12.98 4.07 14.66
C MET A 33 12.22 5.21 13.99
N ASN A 34 12.93 5.99 13.16
CA ASN A 34 12.31 6.92 12.23
C ASN A 34 11.89 6.17 10.96
N THR A 35 10.68 6.42 10.48
CA THR A 35 10.28 5.92 9.16
C THR A 35 10.79 6.87 8.07
N ASN A 36 11.21 6.30 6.95
CA ASN A 36 11.54 7.07 5.76
C ASN A 36 10.25 7.56 5.05
N GLU A 37 10.38 8.49 4.10
CA GLU A 37 9.22 9.14 3.47
C GLU A 37 8.56 8.26 2.40
N ALA A 38 7.27 8.46 2.14
CA ALA A 38 6.50 7.66 1.18
C ALA A 38 6.79 8.09 -0.26
N MET A 39 8.00 7.82 -0.76
CA MET A 39 8.46 8.25 -2.09
C MET A 39 8.92 7.07 -2.94
N ASP A 40 8.97 7.29 -4.24
CA ASP A 40 9.31 6.30 -5.26
C ASP A 40 10.80 5.89 -5.21
N ILE A 41 11.63 6.70 -4.53
CA ILE A 41 13.03 6.41 -4.20
C ILE A 41 13.21 5.63 -2.88
N ASN A 42 12.15 5.40 -2.11
CA ASN A 42 12.24 4.75 -0.79
C ASN A 42 12.16 3.23 -0.89
N ALA A 43 13.33 2.58 -0.83
CA ALA A 43 13.46 1.11 -0.86
C ALA A 43 13.00 0.38 0.43
N SER A 44 12.38 1.05 1.41
CA SER A 44 11.75 0.38 2.55
C SER A 44 10.38 -0.23 2.23
N VAL A 45 9.73 0.23 1.15
CA VAL A 45 8.49 -0.33 0.60
C VAL A 45 7.44 -0.68 1.68
N PRO A 46 6.92 0.32 2.40
CA PRO A 46 6.04 0.10 3.54
C PRO A 46 4.67 -0.48 3.19
N PHE A 47 4.20 -0.32 1.95
CA PHE A 47 2.83 -0.63 1.55
C PHE A 47 2.77 -1.75 0.51
N VAL A 48 1.70 -2.55 0.54
CA VAL A 48 1.43 -3.55 -0.51
C VAL A 48 1.01 -2.90 -1.82
N ASP A 49 0.48 -1.68 -1.76
CA ASP A 49 0.17 -0.83 -2.90
C ASP A 49 1.34 0.11 -3.19
N LEU A 50 2.14 -0.25 -4.20
CA LEU A 50 3.30 0.53 -4.62
C LEU A 50 2.92 1.90 -5.20
N PHE A 51 1.66 2.08 -5.63
CA PHE A 51 1.21 3.38 -6.14
C PHE A 51 1.19 4.45 -5.05
N LYS A 52 1.04 4.07 -3.77
CA LYS A 52 1.10 5.01 -2.65
C LYS A 52 2.44 5.71 -2.49
N LEU A 53 3.51 5.14 -3.06
CA LEU A 53 4.85 5.73 -3.08
C LEU A 53 5.10 6.58 -4.32
N SER A 54 4.17 6.64 -5.28
CA SER A 54 4.45 7.21 -6.59
C SER A 54 4.68 8.72 -6.53
N LEU A 55 5.53 9.25 -7.40
CA LEU A 55 5.65 10.70 -7.56
C LEU A 55 4.28 11.29 -7.96
N PRO A 56 3.77 12.38 -7.34
CA PRO A 56 2.55 13.02 -7.82
C PRO A 56 2.66 13.36 -9.31
N PHE A 57 1.59 13.13 -10.08
CA PHE A 57 1.61 13.31 -11.53
C PHE A 57 2.14 14.68 -11.99
N GLU A 58 1.78 15.75 -11.27
CA GLU A 58 2.21 17.10 -11.62
C GLU A 58 3.70 17.34 -11.35
N GLU A 59 4.27 16.68 -10.33
CA GLU A 59 5.69 16.77 -9.99
C GLU A 59 6.56 15.94 -10.96
N ALA A 60 5.96 15.06 -11.77
CA ALA A 60 6.65 14.25 -12.77
C ALA A 60 6.95 14.99 -14.10
N ARG A 61 6.72 16.31 -14.15
CA ARG A 61 7.04 17.16 -15.30
C ARG A 61 8.55 17.43 -15.43
N PRO A 62 9.04 17.73 -16.65
CA PRO A 62 8.38 17.56 -17.95
C PRO A 62 8.51 16.12 -18.50
N TRP A 63 9.14 15.22 -17.74
CA TRP A 63 9.63 13.94 -18.23
C TRP A 63 8.52 12.93 -18.49
N LEU A 64 7.60 12.75 -17.54
CA LEU A 64 6.50 11.79 -17.64
C LEU A 64 5.15 12.48 -17.90
N THR A 65 4.91 13.62 -17.27
CA THR A 65 3.71 14.44 -17.49
C THR A 65 3.97 15.55 -18.48
N LYS A 66 3.11 15.69 -19.49
CA LYS A 66 3.24 16.65 -20.60
C LYS A 66 1.89 17.27 -20.94
N GLY A 67 1.89 18.50 -21.47
CA GLY A 67 0.66 19.22 -21.81
C GLY A 67 -0.02 19.84 -20.58
N LYS A 68 -1.25 20.34 -20.75
CA LYS A 68 -2.01 21.00 -19.67
C LYS A 68 -2.97 20.00 -19.02
N ILE A 69 -2.63 19.48 -17.85
CA ILE A 69 -3.42 18.45 -17.18
C ILE A 69 -4.28 19.10 -16.10
N ASN A 70 -5.57 18.76 -16.07
CA ASN A 70 -6.45 19.11 -14.95
C ASN A 70 -6.46 17.95 -13.95
N TYR A 71 -6.51 18.27 -12.66
CA TYR A 71 -6.53 17.28 -11.58
C TYR A 71 -7.76 17.46 -10.70
N ASP A 72 -8.22 16.37 -10.09
CA ASP A 72 -9.17 16.44 -8.98
C ASP A 72 -8.48 16.78 -7.66
N HIS A 73 -9.27 16.89 -6.59
CA HIS A 73 -8.79 17.23 -5.25
C HIS A 73 -7.89 16.15 -4.61
N ASN A 74 -7.84 14.94 -5.18
CA ASN A 74 -6.98 13.84 -4.75
C ASN A 74 -5.72 13.70 -5.63
N GLY A 75 -5.57 14.54 -6.65
CA GLY A 75 -4.41 14.53 -7.55
C GLY A 75 -4.56 13.58 -8.74
N TRP A 76 -5.76 13.09 -9.05
CA TRP A 76 -6.00 12.27 -10.24
C TRP A 76 -6.20 13.11 -11.50
N PRO A 77 -5.61 12.75 -12.66
CA PRO A 77 -5.79 13.46 -13.92
C PRO A 77 -7.23 13.35 -14.46
N THR A 78 -8.00 14.42 -14.37
CA THR A 78 -9.40 14.47 -14.84
C THR A 78 -9.51 14.74 -16.34
N ALA A 79 -8.60 15.55 -16.89
CA ALA A 79 -8.52 15.84 -18.32
C ALA A 79 -7.07 16.00 -18.76
N LEU A 80 -6.70 15.29 -19.82
CA LEU A 80 -5.34 15.33 -20.37
C LEU A 80 -5.11 16.50 -21.34
N ASN A 81 -6.18 17.07 -21.93
CA ASN A 81 -6.14 18.18 -22.90
C ASN A 81 -5.07 18.00 -24.01
N GLY A 82 -5.03 16.81 -24.62
CA GLY A 82 -4.04 16.43 -25.65
C GLY A 82 -2.64 16.09 -25.13
N GLY A 83 -2.43 16.16 -23.81
CA GLY A 83 -1.20 15.75 -23.13
C GLY A 83 -1.22 14.31 -22.63
N GLN A 84 -0.33 14.02 -21.68
CA GLN A 84 -0.25 12.76 -20.95
C GLN A 84 0.10 13.02 -19.48
N ALA A 85 -0.39 12.18 -18.59
CA ALA A 85 -0.05 12.26 -17.17
C ALA A 85 0.70 10.99 -16.78
N GLY A 86 1.94 11.12 -16.31
CA GLY A 86 2.76 9.98 -15.93
C GLY A 86 3.33 10.11 -14.54
N THR A 87 3.67 8.98 -13.95
CA THR A 87 4.28 8.88 -12.63
C THR A 87 5.31 7.76 -12.59
N ARG A 88 6.32 7.92 -11.73
CA ARG A 88 7.26 6.87 -11.39
C ARG A 88 6.86 6.35 -10.01
N PHE A 89 6.78 5.03 -9.87
CA PHE A 89 6.39 4.38 -8.62
C PHE A 89 7.52 3.52 -8.02
N ILE A 90 8.59 3.30 -8.78
CA ILE A 90 9.84 2.73 -8.30
C ILE A 90 11.00 3.45 -8.99
N ASN A 91 11.99 3.89 -8.22
CA ASN A 91 13.21 4.50 -8.73
C ASN A 91 14.47 3.88 -8.10
N ASN A 92 15.27 3.22 -8.93
CA ASN A 92 16.59 2.69 -8.61
C ASN A 92 16.66 1.72 -7.39
N PHE A 93 15.62 0.93 -7.15
CA PHE A 93 15.64 -0.08 -6.09
C PHE A 93 16.66 -1.19 -6.41
N PRO A 94 17.40 -1.73 -5.43
CA PRO A 94 18.11 -3.00 -5.58
C PRO A 94 17.19 -4.13 -6.07
N ALA A 95 17.74 -5.09 -6.82
CA ALA A 95 16.99 -6.19 -7.45
C ALA A 95 16.10 -7.00 -6.49
N ASN A 96 16.51 -7.14 -5.22
CA ASN A 96 15.82 -7.97 -4.23
C ASN A 96 14.93 -7.17 -3.27
N THR A 97 14.70 -5.88 -3.53
CA THR A 97 13.88 -5.02 -2.66
C THR A 97 12.39 -5.36 -2.72
N ILE A 98 11.90 -5.84 -3.86
CA ILE A 98 10.53 -6.29 -4.04
C ILE A 98 10.50 -7.63 -4.79
N PRO A 99 9.44 -8.45 -4.64
CA PRO A 99 9.32 -9.69 -5.38
C PRO A 99 9.34 -9.45 -6.91
N THR A 100 10.17 -10.19 -7.63
CA THR A 100 10.06 -10.25 -9.09
C THR A 100 8.83 -11.07 -9.47
N GLY A 101 8.01 -10.59 -10.40
CA GLY A 101 6.83 -11.34 -10.84
C GLY A 101 5.73 -10.50 -11.44
N ILE A 102 4.52 -11.04 -11.39
CA ILE A 102 3.30 -10.41 -11.91
C ILE A 102 2.61 -9.63 -10.81
N TYR A 103 2.47 -8.33 -11.01
CA TYR A 103 1.75 -7.40 -10.16
C TYR A 103 0.37 -7.14 -10.74
N THR A 104 -0.59 -6.89 -9.86
CA THR A 104 -1.94 -6.54 -10.26
C THR A 104 -2.13 -5.04 -10.16
N VAL A 105 -2.54 -4.41 -11.26
CA VAL A 105 -2.91 -2.99 -11.28
C VAL A 105 -4.43 -2.90 -11.31
N LEU A 106 -5.04 -2.32 -10.29
CA LEU A 106 -6.49 -2.04 -10.25
C LEU A 106 -6.71 -0.56 -10.52
N TYR A 107 -7.77 -0.20 -11.25
CA TYR A 107 -8.13 1.19 -11.50
C TYR A 107 -9.61 1.32 -11.84
N ASP A 108 -10.17 2.48 -11.55
CA ASP A 108 -11.51 2.88 -12.00
C ASP A 108 -11.39 3.77 -13.23
N GLY A 109 -12.44 3.81 -14.04
CA GLY A 109 -12.53 4.68 -15.22
C GLY A 109 -12.14 4.05 -16.53
N GLU A 110 -12.19 4.85 -17.59
CA GLU A 110 -11.97 4.43 -18.97
C GLU A 110 -10.80 5.19 -19.57
N GLY A 111 -9.88 4.46 -20.20
CA GLY A 111 -8.66 5.04 -20.72
C GLY A 111 -7.59 4.00 -21.01
N GLU A 112 -6.37 4.49 -21.26
CA GLU A 112 -5.22 3.67 -21.60
C GLU A 112 -4.05 3.97 -20.65
N LEU A 113 -3.59 2.93 -19.95
CA LEU A 113 -2.37 2.95 -19.16
C LEU A 113 -1.21 2.36 -19.98
N LYS A 114 -0.03 2.96 -19.89
CA LYS A 114 1.23 2.41 -20.40
C LYS A 114 2.22 2.26 -19.27
N TYR A 115 3.03 1.20 -19.34
CA TYR A 115 4.04 0.86 -18.34
C TYR A 115 5.41 0.90 -18.98
N GLY A 116 6.41 1.32 -18.20
CA GLY A 116 7.74 1.53 -18.72
C GLY A 116 8.87 1.17 -17.77
N VAL A 117 10.08 1.38 -18.29
CA VAL A 117 11.37 1.08 -17.65
C VAL A 117 11.53 -0.42 -17.39
N ASN A 118 11.13 -0.94 -16.23
CA ASN A 118 11.16 -2.37 -15.92
C ASN A 118 9.77 -2.99 -15.71
N ALA A 119 8.69 -2.21 -15.83
CA ALA A 119 7.32 -2.71 -15.82
C ALA A 119 6.81 -2.95 -17.25
N ARG A 120 6.21 -4.11 -17.50
CA ARG A 120 5.67 -4.49 -18.81
C ARG A 120 4.26 -5.06 -18.69
N LEU A 121 3.32 -4.56 -19.50
CA LEU A 121 1.97 -5.13 -19.58
C LEU A 121 2.04 -6.59 -20.06
N VAL A 122 1.37 -7.49 -19.34
CA VAL A 122 1.20 -8.90 -19.69
C VAL A 122 -0.21 -9.16 -20.18
N LYS A 123 -1.22 -8.63 -19.47
CA LYS A 123 -2.63 -8.81 -19.81
C LYS A 123 -3.43 -7.60 -19.31
N ARG A 124 -4.41 -7.17 -20.12
CA ARG A 124 -5.40 -6.15 -19.76
C ARG A 124 -6.79 -6.76 -19.76
N ILE A 125 -7.56 -6.47 -18.73
CA ILE A 125 -9.01 -6.70 -18.66
C ILE A 125 -9.66 -5.41 -18.11
N PRO A 126 -10.99 -5.22 -18.25
CA PRO A 126 -11.64 -4.01 -17.74
C PRO A 126 -11.33 -3.76 -16.25
N GLY A 127 -10.83 -2.56 -15.93
CA GLY A 127 -10.47 -2.12 -14.59
C GLY A 127 -9.26 -2.82 -13.95
N LYS A 128 -8.54 -3.67 -14.70
CA LYS A 128 -7.42 -4.45 -14.16
C LYS A 128 -6.36 -4.80 -15.21
N ASP A 129 -5.12 -4.47 -14.91
CA ASP A 129 -3.96 -4.91 -15.67
C ASP A 129 -3.10 -5.87 -14.84
N PHE A 130 -2.42 -6.78 -15.54
CA PHE A 130 -1.36 -7.60 -15.02
C PHE A 130 -0.05 -7.11 -15.63
N ILE A 131 0.89 -6.69 -14.80
CA ILE A 131 2.20 -6.19 -15.24
C ILE A 131 3.30 -7.06 -14.68
N GLU A 132 4.32 -7.32 -15.47
CA GLU A 132 5.54 -7.99 -15.03
C GLU A 132 6.58 -6.94 -14.62
N ILE A 133 7.15 -7.09 -13.43
CA ILE A 133 8.27 -6.28 -12.94
C ILE A 133 9.47 -7.18 -12.67
N LYS A 134 10.60 -6.86 -13.30
CA LYS A 134 11.87 -7.61 -13.21
C LYS A 134 13.06 -6.66 -13.10
N PRO A 135 14.14 -7.00 -12.39
CA PRO A 135 15.37 -6.23 -12.41
C PRO A 135 15.92 -6.05 -13.83
N GLY A 136 16.45 -4.87 -14.12
CA GLY A 136 17.23 -4.61 -15.32
C GLY A 136 18.63 -5.25 -15.25
N LYS A 137 19.39 -5.15 -16.34
CA LYS A 137 20.77 -5.69 -16.43
C LYS A 137 21.72 -5.14 -15.35
N ASN A 138 21.44 -3.94 -14.84
CA ASN A 138 22.20 -3.28 -13.78
C ASN A 138 21.81 -3.75 -12.36
N GLN A 139 21.01 -4.81 -12.21
CA GLN A 139 20.52 -5.30 -10.92
C GLN A 139 19.73 -4.25 -10.12
N LYS A 140 19.05 -3.36 -10.85
CA LYS A 140 18.17 -2.33 -10.30
C LYS A 140 16.77 -2.46 -10.89
N ILE A 141 15.77 -2.00 -10.15
CA ILE A 141 14.38 -1.91 -10.58
C ILE A 141 13.99 -0.44 -10.63
N SER A 142 13.38 -0.04 -11.72
CA SER A 142 12.71 1.25 -11.89
C SER A 142 11.46 1.05 -12.72
N ALA A 143 10.37 1.70 -12.38
CA ALA A 143 9.09 1.46 -13.04
C ALA A 143 8.23 2.73 -13.08
N SER A 144 7.56 2.92 -14.21
CA SER A 144 6.69 4.06 -14.47
C SER A 144 5.35 3.62 -15.05
N LEU A 145 4.35 4.49 -14.85
CA LEU A 145 3.01 4.39 -15.38
C LEU A 145 2.67 5.72 -16.08
N ILE A 146 2.05 5.65 -17.25
CA ILE A 146 1.60 6.82 -18.01
C ILE A 146 0.14 6.61 -18.43
N ILE A 147 -0.72 7.57 -18.13
CA ILE A 147 -2.08 7.68 -18.67
C ILE A 147 -1.98 8.42 -20.01
N THR A 148 -2.20 7.68 -21.11
CA THR A 148 -2.15 8.25 -22.47
C THR A 148 -3.53 8.62 -23.01
N GLN A 149 -4.58 7.98 -22.50
CA GLN A 149 -5.97 8.29 -22.81
C GLN A 149 -6.79 8.18 -21.53
N SER A 150 -7.79 9.06 -21.36
CA SER A 150 -8.71 9.04 -20.22
C SER A 150 -10.01 9.72 -20.63
N ASN A 151 -11.15 9.07 -20.38
CA ASN A 151 -12.48 9.63 -20.63
C ASN A 151 -12.77 10.72 -19.59
N PRO A 152 -12.92 12.01 -19.94
CA PRO A 152 -13.14 13.06 -18.93
C PRO A 152 -14.41 12.91 -18.09
N ALA A 153 -15.44 12.22 -18.62
CA ALA A 153 -16.67 11.92 -17.88
C ALA A 153 -16.51 10.72 -16.93
N ASN A 154 -15.53 9.85 -17.16
CA ASN A 154 -15.20 8.69 -16.34
C ASN A 154 -13.68 8.44 -16.33
N TYR A 155 -12.95 9.39 -15.76
CA TYR A 155 -11.49 9.44 -15.87
C TYR A 155 -10.82 8.34 -15.05
N ILE A 156 -9.64 7.93 -15.51
CA ILE A 156 -8.80 6.95 -14.82
C ILE A 156 -8.39 7.48 -13.45
N ARG A 157 -8.74 6.73 -12.40
CA ARG A 157 -8.48 7.08 -11.00
C ARG A 157 -8.39 5.84 -10.12
N ASN A 158 -8.08 6.04 -8.84
CA ASN A 158 -7.97 4.96 -7.85
C ASN A 158 -7.02 3.83 -8.30
N ILE A 159 -5.93 4.22 -8.97
CA ILE A 159 -4.89 3.28 -9.41
C ILE A 159 -4.22 2.68 -8.18
N ARG A 160 -4.08 1.36 -8.17
CA ARG A 160 -3.35 0.58 -7.16
C ARG A 160 -2.41 -0.36 -7.87
N ILE A 161 -1.17 -0.47 -7.43
CA ILE A 161 -0.18 -1.42 -7.97
C ILE A 161 0.17 -2.40 -6.86
N LEU A 162 -0.53 -3.53 -6.85
CA LEU A 162 -0.50 -4.51 -5.76
C LEU A 162 0.58 -5.56 -6.00
N MET A 163 1.36 -5.82 -4.94
CA MET A 163 2.37 -6.88 -4.92
C MET A 163 1.77 -8.26 -5.21
N PRO A 164 2.54 -9.20 -5.78
CA PRO A 164 2.10 -10.59 -5.91
C PRO A 164 1.91 -11.23 -4.53
N GLY A 165 1.07 -12.26 -4.46
CA GLY A 165 0.89 -13.06 -3.24
C GLY A 165 -0.06 -12.44 -2.22
N GLY A 166 0.23 -12.67 -0.94
CA GLY A 166 -0.63 -12.31 0.17
C GLY A 166 -0.01 -12.62 1.53
N ILE A 167 -0.87 -12.77 2.53
CA ILE A 167 -0.53 -13.25 3.89
C ILE A 167 -1.41 -14.42 4.27
N CYS A 168 -1.04 -15.11 5.34
CA CYS A 168 -1.97 -15.97 6.06
C CYS A 168 -2.67 -15.15 7.15
N ALA A 169 -3.97 -15.39 7.37
CA ALA A 169 -4.82 -14.55 8.23
C ALA A 169 -4.28 -14.34 9.65
N ASN A 170 -3.61 -15.35 10.21
CA ASN A 170 -3.05 -15.29 11.56
C ASN A 170 -1.59 -14.79 11.60
N ASN A 171 -1.00 -14.41 10.45
CA ASN A 171 0.37 -13.94 10.37
C ASN A 171 0.54 -12.80 9.34
N SER A 172 0.33 -11.57 9.79
CA SER A 172 0.51 -10.36 8.96
C SER A 172 1.98 -9.98 8.73
N PHE A 173 2.93 -10.66 9.37
CA PHE A 173 4.37 -10.36 9.27
C PHE A 173 5.09 -11.22 8.23
N LYS A 174 4.37 -12.11 7.53
CA LYS A 174 4.98 -13.02 6.56
C LYS A 174 4.29 -12.91 5.22
N HIS A 175 5.06 -12.53 4.20
CA HIS A 175 4.64 -12.65 2.82
C HIS A 175 4.58 -14.12 2.41
N VAL A 176 3.52 -14.49 1.69
CA VAL A 176 3.38 -15.79 1.04
C VAL A 176 2.97 -15.59 -0.41
N SER A 177 3.57 -16.38 -1.31
CA SER A 177 3.31 -16.28 -2.76
C SER A 177 2.01 -16.97 -3.17
N GLN A 178 1.54 -17.96 -2.41
CA GLN A 178 0.40 -18.80 -2.80
C GLN A 178 -0.29 -19.46 -1.59
N ALA A 179 -1.53 -19.90 -1.79
CA ALA A 179 -2.39 -20.42 -0.72
C ALA A 179 -1.84 -21.67 -0.01
N ASN A 180 -1.09 -22.53 -0.70
CA ASN A 180 -0.54 -23.76 -0.11
C ASN A 180 0.57 -23.51 0.95
N GLN A 181 1.05 -22.26 1.07
CA GLN A 181 2.02 -21.86 2.08
C GLN A 181 1.36 -21.46 3.40
N CYS A 182 0.01 -21.38 3.44
CA CYS A 182 -0.75 -21.22 4.66
C CYS A 182 -1.20 -22.59 5.16
N HIS A 183 -0.62 -23.05 6.26
CA HIS A 183 -1.02 -24.29 6.91
C HIS A 183 -2.25 -24.05 7.80
N THR A 184 -2.86 -25.12 8.30
CA THR A 184 -4.09 -25.06 9.11
C THR A 184 -4.01 -24.09 10.29
N HIS A 185 -2.83 -23.95 10.92
CA HIS A 185 -2.62 -23.05 12.05
C HIS A 185 -2.40 -21.57 11.64
N ASP A 186 -1.96 -21.33 10.40
CA ASP A 186 -1.70 -19.99 9.87
C ASP A 186 -2.98 -19.26 9.45
N GLY A 187 -4.08 -20.00 9.32
CA GLY A 187 -5.38 -19.50 8.87
C GLY A 187 -5.48 -19.38 7.34
N GLN A 188 -6.53 -18.73 6.87
CA GLN A 188 -6.81 -18.60 5.44
C GLN A 188 -5.77 -17.73 4.73
N PHE A 189 -5.46 -18.07 3.48
CA PHE A 189 -4.69 -17.21 2.57
C PHE A 189 -5.51 -15.99 2.13
N LEU A 190 -4.95 -14.80 2.34
CA LEU A 190 -5.53 -13.51 1.96
C LEU A 190 -4.66 -12.85 0.90
N ALA A 191 -5.09 -12.94 -0.37
CA ALA A 191 -4.38 -12.33 -1.49
C ALA A 191 -4.44 -10.80 -1.42
N PHE A 192 -3.33 -10.11 -1.69
CA PHE A 192 -3.30 -8.64 -1.67
C PHE A 192 -4.29 -8.03 -2.65
N GLU A 193 -4.45 -8.62 -3.83
CA GLU A 193 -5.42 -8.17 -4.84
C GLU A 193 -6.85 -8.04 -4.29
N GLN A 194 -7.25 -8.93 -3.39
CA GLN A 194 -8.61 -9.01 -2.87
C GLN A 194 -8.75 -8.30 -1.52
N HIS A 195 -7.68 -8.25 -0.73
CA HIS A 195 -7.70 -7.78 0.65
C HIS A 195 -6.87 -6.51 0.89
N TYR A 196 -6.46 -5.77 -0.16
CA TYR A 196 -5.67 -4.53 -0.04
C TYR A 196 -6.31 -3.45 0.85
N SER A 197 -7.63 -3.46 1.02
CA SER A 197 -8.33 -2.51 1.90
C SER A 197 -8.12 -2.81 3.39
N GLN A 198 -7.80 -4.06 3.74
CA GLN A 198 -7.54 -4.53 5.10
C GLN A 198 -6.04 -4.69 5.34
N ILE A 199 -5.29 -5.09 4.32
CA ILE A 199 -3.85 -5.32 4.37
C ILE A 199 -3.16 -4.15 3.69
N LEU A 200 -2.83 -3.12 4.46
CA LEU A 200 -2.18 -1.92 3.94
C LEU A 200 -0.66 -2.08 3.82
N PHE A 201 -0.04 -2.64 4.86
CA PHE A 201 1.41 -2.69 4.99
C PHE A 201 2.00 -3.94 4.36
N ASN A 202 3.18 -3.79 3.77
CA ASN A 202 4.01 -4.88 3.32
C ASN A 202 4.42 -5.74 4.54
N PRO A 203 4.18 -7.07 4.54
CA PRO A 203 4.55 -7.94 5.65
C PRO A 203 6.02 -7.88 6.02
N ASP A 204 6.93 -7.75 5.05
CA ASP A 204 8.37 -7.67 5.30
C ASP A 204 8.73 -6.38 6.05
N TYR A 205 8.06 -5.27 5.69
CA TYR A 205 8.19 -4.01 6.41
C TYR A 205 7.67 -4.14 7.84
N LEU A 206 6.48 -4.73 8.03
CA LEU A 206 5.94 -4.98 9.38
C LEU A 206 6.89 -5.86 10.21
N ASN A 207 7.45 -6.91 9.60
CA ASN A 207 8.35 -7.83 10.28
C ASN A 207 9.64 -7.15 10.72
N PHE A 208 10.18 -6.22 9.93
CA PHE A 208 11.30 -5.40 10.35
C PHE A 208 10.92 -4.42 11.46
N MET A 209 9.75 -3.79 11.35
CA MET A 209 9.33 -2.71 12.25
C MET A 209 8.82 -3.20 13.61
N LYS A 210 8.38 -4.46 13.71
CA LYS A 210 7.74 -5.02 14.91
C LYS A 210 8.59 -4.97 16.18
N ASP A 211 9.92 -4.86 16.06
CA ASP A 211 10.85 -4.91 17.19
C ASP A 211 11.13 -3.52 17.80
N PHE A 212 10.71 -2.44 17.14
CA PHE A 212 10.83 -1.07 17.65
C PHE A 212 9.60 -0.67 18.46
N LYS A 213 9.80 -0.15 19.67
CA LYS A 213 8.70 0.26 20.55
C LYS A 213 8.07 1.59 20.12
N VAL A 214 8.90 2.49 19.59
CA VAL A 214 8.47 3.83 19.18
C VAL A 214 8.76 4.00 17.69
N LEU A 215 7.69 4.23 16.93
CA LEU A 215 7.80 4.64 15.53
C LEU A 215 7.58 6.13 15.43
N ARG A 216 8.59 6.84 14.95
CA ARG A 216 8.47 8.27 14.66
C ARG A 216 8.24 8.43 13.16
N PHE A 217 7.02 8.82 12.82
CA PHE A 217 6.69 9.28 11.48
C PHE A 217 7.11 10.73 11.32
N MET A 218 7.94 10.98 10.32
CA MET A 218 8.06 12.31 9.74
C MET A 218 6.97 12.48 8.67
N ASN A 219 6.68 13.72 8.28
CA ASN A 219 5.61 13.98 7.31
C ASN A 219 5.76 13.02 6.11
N MET A 220 4.66 12.46 5.63
CA MET A 220 4.69 11.41 4.59
C MET A 220 5.47 11.83 3.33
N SER A 221 5.63 13.14 3.09
CA SER A 221 6.26 13.75 1.92
C SER A 221 7.65 14.38 2.12
N GLY A 222 8.34 14.21 3.25
CA GLY A 222 9.70 14.78 3.40
C GLY A 222 10.00 15.50 4.70
N ILE A 223 11.24 15.40 5.18
CA ILE A 223 11.78 16.10 6.36
C ILE A 223 12.30 17.51 6.02
N THR A 224 13.13 17.65 4.98
CA THR A 224 13.95 18.87 4.76
C THR A 224 13.36 19.87 3.76
N ARG A 225 12.31 19.48 3.02
CA ARG A 225 11.69 20.28 1.96
C ARG A 225 10.17 20.33 2.05
N ASN A 226 9.64 20.25 3.27
CA ASN A 226 8.20 20.23 3.44
C ASN A 226 7.60 21.64 3.40
N SER A 227 6.85 21.93 2.34
CA SER A 227 6.10 23.19 2.20
C SER A 227 4.83 23.25 3.06
N ILE A 228 4.41 22.12 3.66
CA ILE A 228 3.22 22.02 4.51
C ILE A 228 3.47 22.74 5.84
N ARG A 229 2.70 23.81 6.08
CA ARG A 229 2.75 24.60 7.33
C ARG A 229 1.52 24.43 8.21
N GLU A 230 0.43 23.92 7.65
CA GLU A 230 -0.87 23.85 8.33
C GLU A 230 -1.36 22.41 8.37
N TRP A 231 -2.03 22.03 9.46
CA TRP A 231 -2.48 20.66 9.69
C TRP A 231 -3.39 20.12 8.57
N HIS A 232 -4.30 20.96 8.07
CA HIS A 232 -5.26 20.56 7.03
C HIS A 232 -4.63 20.30 5.65
N LYS A 233 -3.36 20.68 5.45
CA LYS A 233 -2.60 20.46 4.20
C LYS A 233 -1.84 19.13 4.17
N ARG A 234 -1.96 18.31 5.22
CA ARG A 234 -1.31 16.99 5.28
C ARG A 234 -1.91 16.02 4.26
N PRO A 235 -1.13 15.03 3.80
CA PRO A 235 -1.66 13.98 2.96
C PRO A 235 -2.83 13.24 3.61
N ARG A 236 -3.83 12.90 2.79
CA ARG A 236 -5.02 12.14 3.21
C ARG A 236 -5.01 10.76 2.57
N LEU A 237 -5.69 9.79 3.17
CA LEU A 237 -5.67 8.41 2.69
C LEU A 237 -6.24 8.28 1.26
N GLU A 238 -7.17 9.16 0.91
CA GLU A 238 -7.87 9.22 -0.37
C GLU A 238 -7.01 9.83 -1.50
N GLN A 239 -5.90 10.47 -1.17
CA GLN A 239 -4.99 11.02 -2.19
C GLN A 239 -4.42 9.91 -3.07
N ALA A 240 -4.17 10.27 -4.33
CA ALA A 240 -3.66 9.37 -5.34
C ALA A 240 -2.34 8.73 -4.91
N SER A 241 -1.41 9.56 -4.45
CA SER A 241 -0.17 9.15 -3.82
C SER A 241 -0.01 9.80 -2.46
N TRP A 242 0.79 9.18 -1.60
CA TRP A 242 1.21 9.75 -0.32
C TRP A 242 2.63 10.33 -0.38
N GLY A 243 3.29 10.22 -1.53
CA GLY A 243 4.42 11.05 -1.89
C GLY A 243 3.98 12.50 -2.05
N GLY A 244 4.86 13.44 -1.76
CA GLY A 244 4.58 14.85 -1.99
C GLY A 244 5.63 15.52 -2.86
N LYS A 245 5.61 16.84 -2.82
CA LYS A 245 6.45 17.70 -3.63
C LYS A 245 7.92 17.64 -3.16
N GLU A 246 8.83 17.45 -4.11
CA GLU A 246 10.29 17.49 -3.93
C GLU A 246 10.91 18.88 -4.18
#